data_AF-A0A8H4VYR9-F1
#
_entry.id   AF-A0A8H4VYR9-F1
#
_cell.length_a   1.000
_cell.length_b   1.000
_cell.length_c   1.000
_cell.angle_alpha   90.00
_cell.angle_beta   90.00
_cell.angle_gamma   90.00
#
_symmetry.space_group_name_H-M   'P 1'
#
loop_
_entity.id
_entity.type
_entity.pdbx_description
1 polymer ?
#
loop_
_entity_poly.entity_id
_entity_poly.type
_entity_poly.pdbx_seq_one_letter_code
_entity_poly.pdbx_strand_id
1 'polypeptide(L)'
;MLEALTKMQAEMQALESLNNLLNTNTTILHTALHDADAMIDSSQHRTTPNVDELLVAPTVVGNQLYELVSDEKSLGDALFVLGRAVERGRINPAVFAKMTRTLAREWYLKKALTKKIGKGMGLVTY
;
A
#
# COMPACT_ATOMS: atom_id res chain seq x y z
N MET A 1 -15.24 27.12 60.21
CA MET A 1 -16.48 27.34 59.43
C MET A 1 -16.17 27.92 58.04
N LEU A 2 -15.34 28.97 57.95
CA LEU A 2 -14.92 29.57 56.67
C LEU A 2 -14.16 28.59 55.74
N GLU A 3 -13.22 27.80 56.27
CA GLU A 3 -12.47 26.78 55.50
C GLU A 3 -13.35 25.64 54.95
N ALA A 4 -14.43 25.29 55.65
CA ALA A 4 -15.35 24.27 55.17
C ALA A 4 -16.18 24.77 53.98
N LEU A 5 -16.55 26.05 53.98
CA LEU A 5 -17.24 26.70 52.88
C LEU A 5 -16.33 26.83 51.64
N THR A 6 -15.06 27.20 51.81
CA THR A 6 -14.12 27.30 50.68
C THR A 6 -13.79 25.94 50.07
N LYS A 7 -13.62 24.88 50.89
CA LYS A 7 -13.47 23.50 50.38
C LYS A 7 -14.70 23.02 49.61
N MET A 8 -15.89 23.27 50.12
CA MET A 8 -17.14 22.88 49.46
C MET A 8 -17.32 23.62 48.13
N GLN A 9 -16.92 24.89 48.06
CA GLN A 9 -16.97 25.68 46.83
C GLN A 9 -15.95 25.20 45.79
N ALA A 10 -14.75 24.78 46.23
CA ALA A 10 -13.77 24.14 45.36
C ALA A 10 -14.24 22.76 44.84
N GLU A 11 -14.87 21.95 45.70
CA GLU A 11 -15.45 20.66 45.27
C GLU A 11 -16.61 20.83 44.29
N MET A 12 -17.48 21.84 44.49
CA MET A 12 -18.53 22.16 43.50
C MET A 12 -17.96 22.54 42.14
N GLN A 13 -16.91 23.38 42.10
CA GLN A 13 -16.24 23.74 40.84
C GLN A 13 -15.58 22.53 40.16
N ALA A 14 -14.97 21.63 40.95
CA ALA A 14 -14.38 20.39 40.43
C ALA A 14 -15.45 19.45 39.85
N LEU A 15 -16.61 19.32 40.51
CA LEU A 15 -17.76 18.56 40.03
C LEU A 15 -18.37 19.15 38.76
N GLU A 16 -18.50 20.48 38.66
CA GLU A 16 -18.97 21.14 37.44
C GLU A 16 -17.99 20.92 36.27
N SER A 17 -16.69 21.06 36.52
CA SER A 17 -15.65 20.76 35.53
C SER A 17 -15.74 19.31 35.05
N LEU A 18 -15.86 18.35 35.98
CA LEU A 18 -15.97 16.93 35.66
C LEU A 18 -17.25 16.63 34.86
N ASN A 19 -18.39 17.24 35.25
CA ASN A 19 -19.66 17.07 34.55
C ASN A 19 -19.57 17.61 33.11
N ASN A 20 -18.95 18.76 32.91
CA ASN A 20 -18.71 19.30 31.57
C ASN A 20 -17.80 18.38 30.74
N LEU A 21 -16.78 17.80 31.35
CA LEU A 21 -15.85 16.87 30.69
C LEU A 21 -16.57 15.57 30.29
N LEU A 22 -17.39 15.01 31.18
CA LEU A 22 -18.21 13.82 30.90
C LEU A 22 -19.24 14.08 29.80
N ASN A 23 -19.93 15.21 29.82
CA ASN A 23 -20.87 15.60 28.76
C ASN A 23 -20.14 15.74 27.41
N THR A 24 -18.97 16.38 27.40
CA THR A 24 -18.18 16.53 26.18
C THR A 24 -17.72 15.18 25.64
N ASN A 25 -17.17 14.30 26.49
CA ASN A 25 -16.77 12.95 26.08
C ASN A 25 -17.95 12.13 25.56
N THR A 26 -19.12 12.25 26.21
CA THR A 26 -20.34 11.55 25.79
C THR A 26 -20.77 12.02 24.41
N THR A 27 -20.73 13.33 24.14
CA THR A 27 -21.02 13.85 22.79
C THR A 27 -20.02 13.36 21.75
N ILE A 28 -18.71 13.38 22.05
CA ILE A 28 -17.66 12.89 21.14
C ILE A 28 -17.89 11.41 20.81
N LEU A 29 -18.20 10.58 21.81
CA LEU A 29 -18.46 9.16 21.61
C LEU A 29 -19.71 8.91 20.76
N HIS A 30 -20.79 9.66 21.00
CA HIS A 30 -21.99 9.55 20.18
C HIS A 30 -21.75 9.96 18.73
N THR A 31 -21.01 11.04 18.48
CA THR A 31 -20.64 11.45 17.12
C THR A 31 -19.74 10.41 16.46
N ALA A 32 -18.73 9.91 17.15
CA ALA A 32 -17.82 8.90 16.60
C ALA A 32 -18.53 7.59 16.26
N LEU A 33 -19.51 7.16 17.08
CA LEU A 33 -20.35 6.00 16.79
C LEU A 33 -21.23 6.25 15.57
N HIS A 34 -21.84 7.42 15.47
CA HIS A 34 -22.67 7.76 14.31
C HIS A 34 -21.87 7.79 13.00
N ASP A 35 -20.67 8.39 13.03
CA ASP A 35 -19.77 8.44 11.88
C ASP A 35 -19.30 7.04 11.48
N ALA A 36 -19.01 6.17 12.46
CA ALA A 36 -18.65 4.78 12.22
C ALA A 36 -19.80 3.99 11.57
N ASP A 37 -21.03 4.14 12.06
CA ASP A 37 -22.21 3.49 11.48
C ASP A 37 -22.44 3.97 10.03
N ALA A 38 -22.32 5.27 9.77
CA ALA A 38 -22.41 5.82 8.41
C ALA A 38 -21.31 5.30 7.48
N MET A 39 -20.09 5.13 8.00
CA MET A 39 -18.99 4.48 7.26
C MET A 39 -19.26 3.01 6.97
N ILE A 40 -19.85 2.27 7.91
CA ILE A 40 -20.20 0.86 7.72
C ILE A 40 -21.28 0.72 6.63
N ASP A 41 -22.37 1.47 6.71
CA ASP A 41 -23.46 1.43 5.73
C ASP A 41 -22.98 1.81 4.32
N SER A 42 -22.13 2.83 4.22
CA SER A 42 -21.54 3.23 2.93
C SER A 42 -20.52 2.22 2.39
N SER A 43 -19.83 1.48 3.27
CA SER A 43 -18.88 0.43 2.87
C SER A 43 -19.55 -0.85 2.40
N GLN A 44 -20.71 -1.23 2.94
CA GLN A 44 -21.45 -2.44 2.55
C GLN A 44 -21.87 -2.43 1.07
N HIS A 45 -22.05 -1.24 0.49
CA HIS A 45 -22.46 -1.06 -0.91
C HIS A 45 -21.28 -0.87 -1.87
N ARG A 46 -20.02 -0.85 -1.38
CA ARG A 46 -18.83 -0.78 -2.23
C ARG A 46 -18.38 -2.17 -2.63
N THR A 47 -18.20 -2.38 -3.93
CA THR A 47 -17.43 -3.51 -4.45
C THR A 47 -16.06 -3.53 -3.81
N THR A 48 -15.61 -4.70 -3.37
CA THR A 48 -14.29 -4.85 -2.76
C THR A 48 -13.24 -4.41 -3.79
N PRO A 49 -12.44 -3.38 -3.50
CA PRO A 49 -11.42 -2.92 -4.44
C PRO A 49 -10.39 -4.02 -4.67
N ASN A 50 -9.80 -4.07 -5.86
CA ASN A 50 -8.70 -4.98 -6.12
C ASN A 50 -7.54 -4.65 -5.14
N VAL A 51 -6.92 -5.67 -4.56
CA VAL A 51 -5.78 -5.51 -3.64
C VAL A 51 -4.65 -4.71 -4.30
N ASP A 52 -4.47 -4.87 -5.61
CA ASP A 52 -3.47 -4.15 -6.40
C ASP A 52 -3.76 -2.64 -6.51
N GLU A 53 -5.03 -2.23 -6.38
CA GLU A 53 -5.42 -0.81 -6.38
C GLU A 53 -5.30 -0.16 -4.99
N LEU A 54 -5.22 -1.00 -3.93
CA LEU A 54 -5.14 -0.52 -2.56
C LEU A 54 -3.69 -0.32 -2.10
N LEU A 55 -2.77 -1.15 -2.60
CA LEU A 55 -1.35 -1.13 -2.25
C LEU A 55 -0.50 -0.55 -3.38
N VAL A 56 -0.62 0.75 -3.55
CA VAL A 56 0.09 1.53 -4.57
C VAL A 56 1.29 2.23 -3.95
N ALA A 57 2.38 2.35 -4.71
CA ALA A 57 3.57 3.08 -4.26
C ALA A 57 3.25 4.58 -4.03
N PRO A 58 3.96 5.25 -3.11
CA PRO A 58 3.72 6.67 -2.81
C PRO A 58 3.96 7.63 -3.98
N THR A 59 4.64 7.19 -5.05
CA THR A 59 4.96 8.01 -6.22
C THR A 59 4.68 7.24 -7.51
N VAL A 60 4.36 7.97 -8.58
CA VAL A 60 4.13 7.38 -9.93
C VAL A 60 5.35 6.59 -10.39
N VAL A 61 6.55 7.10 -10.13
CA VAL A 61 7.82 6.42 -10.47
C VAL A 61 8.01 5.14 -9.66
N GLY A 62 7.53 5.11 -8.41
CA GLY A 62 7.53 3.92 -7.58
C GLY A 62 6.64 2.80 -8.15
N ASN A 63 5.44 3.15 -8.65
CA ASN A 63 4.57 2.16 -9.32
C ASN A 63 5.24 1.60 -10.56
N GLN A 64 5.82 2.49 -11.38
CA GLN A 64 6.57 2.08 -12.55
C GLN A 64 7.72 1.13 -12.18
N LEU A 65 8.40 1.36 -11.06
CA LEU A 65 9.46 0.48 -10.58
C LEU A 65 8.94 -0.90 -10.21
N TYR A 66 7.79 -1.00 -9.52
CA TYR A 66 7.16 -2.28 -9.18
C TYR A 66 6.82 -3.10 -10.43
N GLU A 67 6.15 -2.47 -11.40
CA GLU A 67 5.81 -3.11 -12.68
C GLU A 67 7.07 -3.58 -13.42
N LEU A 68 8.09 -2.72 -13.53
CA LEU A 68 9.33 -3.06 -14.24
C LEU A 68 10.11 -4.20 -13.59
N VAL A 69 10.13 -4.26 -12.26
CA VAL A 69 10.78 -5.36 -11.53
C VAL A 69 10.01 -6.66 -11.74
N SER A 70 8.68 -6.62 -11.66
CA SER A 70 7.83 -7.79 -11.94
C SER A 70 8.08 -8.33 -13.36
N ASP A 71 8.10 -7.44 -14.35
CA ASP A 71 8.35 -7.79 -15.74
C ASP A 71 9.78 -8.30 -15.98
N GLU A 72 10.79 -7.74 -15.30
CA GLU A 72 12.18 -8.22 -15.40
C GLU A 72 12.31 -9.67 -14.92
N LYS A 73 11.56 -10.04 -13.87
CA LYS A 73 11.54 -11.40 -13.33
C LYS A 73 10.76 -12.36 -14.21
N SER A 74 9.56 -11.97 -14.65
CA SER A 74 8.71 -12.80 -15.50
C SER A 74 9.37 -13.12 -16.84
N LEU A 75 10.11 -12.17 -17.43
CA LEU A 75 10.90 -12.41 -18.65
C LEU A 75 12.05 -13.41 -18.41
N GLY A 76 12.71 -13.35 -17.26
CA GLY A 76 13.73 -14.33 -16.87
C GLY A 76 13.17 -15.75 -16.76
N ASP A 77 12.01 -15.88 -16.13
CA ASP A 77 11.30 -17.16 -16.00
C ASP A 77 10.83 -17.69 -17.36
N ALA A 78 10.32 -16.80 -18.23
CA ALA A 78 9.92 -17.17 -19.58
C ALA A 78 11.10 -17.72 -20.41
N LEU A 79 12.27 -17.07 -20.32
CA LEU A 79 13.49 -17.56 -20.96
C LEU A 79 13.93 -18.92 -20.41
N PHE A 80 13.83 -19.11 -19.10
CA PHE A 80 14.15 -20.40 -18.47
C PHE A 80 13.23 -21.52 -18.96
N VAL A 81 11.92 -21.28 -18.99
CA VAL A 81 10.93 -22.26 -19.48
C VAL A 81 11.11 -22.55 -20.97
N LEU A 82 11.45 -21.54 -21.78
CA LEU A 82 11.77 -21.71 -23.20
C LEU A 82 12.99 -22.62 -23.40
N GLY A 83 14.04 -22.45 -22.60
CA GLY A 83 15.21 -23.35 -22.62
C GLY A 83 14.81 -24.81 -22.38
N ARG A 84 14.00 -25.05 -21.34
CA ARG A 84 13.46 -26.38 -21.02
C ARG A 84 12.57 -26.94 -22.12
N ALA A 85 11.85 -26.09 -22.86
CA ALA A 85 11.00 -26.53 -23.95
C ALA A 85 11.80 -27.04 -25.16
N VAL A 86 12.94 -26.41 -25.49
CA VAL A 86 13.86 -26.91 -26.53
C VAL A 86 14.51 -28.22 -26.14
N GLU A 87 15.02 -28.30 -24.90
CA GLU A 87 15.66 -29.52 -24.39
C GLU A 87 14.74 -30.74 -24.50
N ARG A 88 13.43 -30.52 -24.34
CA ARG A 88 12.39 -31.55 -24.44
C ARG A 88 11.87 -31.77 -25.86
N GLY A 89 12.42 -31.08 -26.86
CA GLY A 89 12.00 -31.18 -28.26
C GLY A 89 10.61 -30.62 -28.56
N ARG A 90 10.00 -29.84 -27.65
CA ARG A 90 8.65 -29.27 -27.85
C ARG A 90 8.64 -28.10 -28.83
N ILE A 91 9.78 -27.45 -29.01
CA ILE A 91 9.95 -26.33 -29.93
C ILE A 91 11.21 -26.51 -30.78
N ASN A 92 11.17 -26.02 -32.01
CA ASN A 92 12.29 -26.08 -32.94
C ASN A 92 13.41 -25.10 -32.49
N PRO A 93 14.70 -25.51 -32.51
CA PRO A 93 15.84 -24.65 -32.20
C PRO A 93 15.84 -23.29 -32.92
N ALA A 94 15.38 -23.22 -34.17
CA ALA A 94 15.29 -21.97 -34.92
C ALA A 94 14.28 -20.99 -34.30
N VAL A 95 13.13 -21.50 -33.82
CA VAL A 95 12.10 -20.70 -33.15
C VAL A 95 12.60 -20.22 -31.79
N PHE A 96 13.29 -21.09 -31.05
CA PHE A 96 13.91 -20.72 -29.78
C PHE A 96 14.94 -19.62 -29.93
N ALA A 97 15.85 -19.71 -30.90
CA ALA A 97 16.88 -18.70 -31.12
C ALA A 97 16.24 -17.33 -31.42
N LYS A 98 15.17 -17.31 -32.23
CA LYS A 98 14.42 -16.09 -32.55
C LYS A 98 13.74 -15.51 -31.30
N MET A 99 12.99 -16.32 -30.55
CA MET A 99 12.22 -15.86 -29.40
C MET A 99 13.13 -15.38 -28.25
N THR A 100 14.16 -16.17 -27.95
CA THR A 100 15.16 -15.86 -26.92
C THR A 100 15.84 -14.52 -27.19
N ARG A 101 16.17 -14.22 -28.44
CA ARG A 101 16.79 -12.94 -28.80
C ARG A 101 15.87 -11.74 -28.52
N THR A 102 14.59 -11.86 -28.86
CA THR A 102 13.60 -10.79 -28.62
C THR A 102 13.38 -10.58 -27.13
N LEU A 103 13.11 -11.65 -26.38
CA LEU A 103 12.87 -11.57 -24.93
C LEU A 103 14.10 -11.10 -24.17
N ALA A 104 15.31 -11.58 -24.52
CA ALA A 104 16.54 -11.13 -23.88
C ALA A 104 16.81 -9.63 -24.13
N ARG A 105 16.43 -9.10 -25.29
CA ARG A 105 16.53 -7.67 -25.58
C ARG A 105 15.60 -6.87 -24.68
N GLU A 106 14.34 -7.27 -24.57
CA GLU A 106 13.36 -6.61 -23.70
C GLU A 106 13.79 -6.69 -22.23
N TRP A 107 14.27 -7.86 -21.80
CA TRP A 107 14.78 -8.09 -20.45
C TRP A 107 15.92 -7.13 -20.11
N TYR A 108 16.89 -6.98 -21.02
CA TYR A 108 17.99 -6.03 -20.84
C TYR A 108 17.50 -4.58 -20.70
N LEU A 109 16.56 -4.15 -21.56
CA LEU A 109 16.02 -2.79 -21.53
C LEU A 109 15.28 -2.50 -20.22
N LYS A 110 14.43 -3.42 -19.77
CA LYS A 110 13.73 -3.30 -18.48
C LYS A 110 14.71 -3.26 -17.32
N LYS A 111 15.71 -4.14 -17.30
CA LYS A 111 16.76 -4.16 -16.29
C LYS A 111 17.57 -2.86 -16.23
N ALA A 112 17.91 -2.28 -17.38
CA ALA A 112 18.60 -1.00 -17.46
C ALA A 112 17.73 0.15 -16.95
N LEU A 113 16.44 0.15 -17.29
CA LEU A 113 15.48 1.15 -16.83
C LEU A 113 15.26 1.07 -15.31
N THR A 114 15.10 -0.12 -14.75
CA THR A 114 15.03 -0.36 -13.30
C THR A 114 16.24 0.23 -12.58
N LYS A 115 17.45 0.02 -13.09
CA LYS A 115 18.67 0.63 -12.52
C LYS A 115 18.66 2.15 -12.59
N LYS A 116 18.22 2.72 -13.72
CA LYS A 116 18.15 4.18 -13.89
C LYS A 116 17.14 4.81 -12.92
N ILE A 117 15.97 4.19 -12.76
CA ILE A 117 14.94 4.63 -11.81
C ILE A 117 15.44 4.47 -10.37
N GLY A 118 16.03 3.33 -10.02
CA GLY A 118 16.58 3.09 -8.68
C GLY A 118 17.65 4.11 -8.29
N LYS A 119 18.52 4.51 -9.22
CA LYS A 119 19.48 5.60 -9.01
C LYS A 119 18.78 6.95 -8.83
N GLY A 120 17.78 7.26 -9.67
CA GLY A 120 17.00 8.51 -9.58
C GLY A 120 16.19 8.64 -8.30
N MET A 121 15.72 7.53 -7.73
CA MET A 121 14.99 7.47 -6.46
C MET A 121 15.90 7.37 -5.23
N GLY A 122 17.22 7.29 -5.41
CA GLY A 122 18.17 7.13 -4.30
C GLY A 122 18.16 5.74 -3.64
N LEU A 123 17.54 4.74 -4.27
CA LEU A 123 17.46 3.36 -3.76
C LEU A 123 18.74 2.56 -3.97
N VAL A 124 19.59 3.00 -4.91
CA VAL A 124 20.88 2.38 -5.21
C VAL A 124 21.98 3.39 -4.88
N THR A 125 22.56 3.26 -3.69
CA THR A 125 23.79 3.95 -3.30
C THR A 125 24.97 3.10 -3.76
N TYR A 126 25.94 3.71 -4.44
CA TYR A 126 27.19 3.04 -4.82
C TYR A 126 28.03 2.70 -3.58
#